data_AF-A0A2S8PDM8-F1
#
_entry.id   AF-A0A2S8PDM8-F1
#
_cell.length_a   1.000
_cell.length_b   1.000
_cell.length_c   1.000
_cell.angle_alpha   90.00
_cell.angle_beta   90.00
_cell.angle_gamma   90.00
#
_symmetry.space_group_name_H-M   'P 1'
#
loop_
_entity.id
_entity.type
_entity.pdbx_description
1 polymer ?
#
loop_
_entity_poly.entity_id
_entity_poly.type
_entity_poly.pdbx_seq_one_letter_code
_entity_poly.pdbx_strand_id
1 'polypeptide(L)'
;CERSEGAGRESGQALHAPGDSGAGGQAGLERVADPVLAKRSENSLQATARTVNGKQVVTNPDAVTVVVNKQRSLPEGYAPPDLVEPDVPFTFDGHHEKRQLRKEAAAALERLFAGASQAGLELRAVSGYRSYERQQAVYGQHVRTKGV
;
A
#
# COMPACT_ATOMS: atom_id res chain seq x y z
N CYS A 1 12.09 -25.81 -68.85
CA CYS A 1 12.38 -26.91 -67.92
C CYS A 1 11.68 -26.58 -66.61
N GLU A 2 10.42 -26.98 -66.37
CA GLU A 2 10.01 -28.34 -65.94
C GLU A 2 10.82 -28.83 -64.74
N ARG A 3 10.27 -29.34 -63.63
CA ARG A 3 8.89 -29.52 -63.14
C ARG A 3 9.01 -30.08 -61.70
N SER A 4 7.88 -30.26 -61.04
CA SER A 4 7.58 -31.09 -59.84
C SER A 4 7.81 -30.41 -58.48
N GLU A 5 6.76 -29.94 -57.80
CA GLU A 5 5.67 -30.69 -57.12
C GLU A 5 6.17 -31.38 -55.83
N GLY A 6 5.55 -31.23 -54.66
CA GLY A 6 4.25 -30.63 -54.40
C GLY A 6 3.82 -30.71 -52.92
N ALA A 7 2.54 -30.35 -52.76
CA ALA A 7 1.59 -30.68 -51.68
C ALA A 7 1.95 -30.18 -50.25
N GLY A 8 1.16 -29.30 -49.62
CA GLY A 8 -0.25 -29.47 -49.23
C GLY A 8 -0.28 -30.14 -47.84
N ARG A 9 -1.02 -29.73 -46.80
CA ARG A 9 -2.31 -29.04 -46.65
C ARG A 9 -2.45 -28.54 -45.20
N GLU A 10 -3.35 -27.58 -45.00
CA GLU A 10 -3.99 -27.26 -43.72
C GLU A 10 -4.73 -28.45 -43.10
N SER A 11 -4.93 -28.41 -41.77
CA SER A 11 -6.20 -28.63 -41.04
C SER A 11 -6.06 -29.50 -39.77
N GLY A 12 -6.37 -28.90 -38.61
CA GLY A 12 -7.40 -29.37 -37.67
C GLY A 12 -7.22 -30.66 -36.84
N GLN A 13 -7.46 -30.50 -35.52
CA GLN A 13 -8.08 -31.46 -34.56
C GLN A 13 -7.28 -32.74 -34.22
N ALA A 14 -7.32 -33.37 -33.04
CA ALA A 14 -8.00 -33.18 -31.77
C ALA A 14 -7.30 -34.08 -30.70
N LEU A 15 -7.42 -33.67 -29.43
CA LEU A 15 -7.69 -34.45 -28.21
C LEU A 15 -7.06 -35.85 -28.02
N HIS A 16 -6.29 -36.02 -26.93
CA HIS A 16 -6.37 -37.22 -26.11
C HIS A 16 -6.28 -36.87 -24.62
N ALA A 17 -7.38 -37.10 -23.91
CA ALA A 17 -7.45 -37.16 -22.45
C ALA A 17 -7.36 -38.64 -22.04
N PRO A 18 -6.92 -38.94 -20.81
CA PRO A 18 -7.49 -40.05 -20.06
C PRO A 18 -8.45 -39.46 -19.02
N GLY A 19 -9.75 -39.72 -19.25
CA GLY A 19 -10.71 -39.72 -18.16
C GLY A 19 -10.58 -41.05 -17.43
N ASP A 20 -10.51 -40.99 -16.10
CA ASP A 20 -11.10 -42.01 -15.26
C ASP A 20 -12.18 -41.35 -14.42
N SER A 21 -13.36 -41.94 -14.45
CA SER A 21 -14.58 -41.43 -13.84
C SER A 21 -15.00 -42.37 -12.73
N GLY A 22 -15.18 -41.80 -11.54
CA GLY A 22 -16.24 -42.22 -10.63
C GLY A 22 -15.78 -42.54 -9.21
N ALA A 23 -16.03 -41.63 -8.27
CA ALA A 23 -17.17 -41.77 -7.35
C ALA A 23 -17.16 -40.67 -6.28
N GLY A 24 -18.24 -39.88 -6.27
CA GLY A 24 -18.99 -39.48 -5.07
C GLY A 24 -18.25 -38.79 -3.92
N GLY A 25 -18.41 -37.47 -3.84
CA GLY A 25 -18.14 -36.72 -2.63
C GLY A 25 -18.23 -35.22 -2.84
N GLN A 26 -19.44 -34.68 -2.92
CA GLN A 26 -19.65 -33.26 -2.67
C GLN A 26 -19.18 -32.95 -1.25
N ALA A 27 -18.02 -32.32 -1.13
CA ALA A 27 -17.65 -31.54 0.04
C ALA A 27 -17.22 -30.19 -0.51
N GLY A 28 -18.09 -29.20 -0.35
CA GLY A 28 -17.79 -27.83 -0.70
C GLY A 28 -16.48 -27.43 -0.05
N LEU A 29 -15.48 -27.12 -0.88
CA LEU A 29 -14.32 -26.39 -0.42
C LEU A 29 -14.80 -24.95 -0.24
N GLU A 30 -15.51 -24.69 0.87
CA GLU A 30 -15.63 -23.35 1.41
C GLU A 30 -14.20 -22.84 1.55
N ARG A 31 -13.78 -22.01 0.59
CA ARG A 31 -12.58 -21.21 0.72
C ARG A 31 -12.90 -20.20 1.82
N VAL A 32 -12.74 -20.62 3.07
CA VAL A 32 -12.51 -19.70 4.16
C VAL A 32 -11.20 -19.04 3.79
N ALA A 33 -11.29 -17.92 3.05
CA ALA A 33 -10.14 -17.14 2.69
C ALA A 33 -9.44 -16.80 3.99
N ASP A 34 -8.21 -17.27 4.17
CA ASP A 34 -7.39 -16.85 5.30
C ASP A 34 -7.43 -15.32 5.33
N PRO A 35 -7.91 -14.71 6.42
CA PRO A 35 -8.14 -13.27 6.50
C PRO A 35 -6.86 -12.47 6.22
N VAL A 36 -5.68 -13.08 6.42
CA VAL A 36 -4.38 -12.48 6.08
C VAL A 36 -4.16 -12.48 4.57
N LEU A 37 -4.45 -13.58 3.86
CA LEU A 37 -4.35 -13.64 2.40
C LEU A 37 -5.31 -12.66 1.71
N ALA A 38 -6.53 -12.54 2.22
CA ALA A 38 -7.52 -11.59 1.69
C ALA A 38 -6.99 -10.14 1.79
N LYS A 39 -6.55 -9.71 2.98
CA LYS A 39 -5.97 -8.37 3.20
C LYS A 39 -4.74 -8.12 2.33
N ARG A 40 -3.89 -9.13 2.13
CA ARG A 40 -2.71 -9.02 1.27
C ARG A 40 -3.09 -8.82 -0.19
N SER A 41 -4.11 -9.53 -0.67
CA SER A 41 -4.61 -9.39 -2.04
C SER A 41 -5.20 -8.01 -2.26
N GLU A 42 -6.07 -7.55 -1.35
CA GLU A 42 -6.73 -6.24 -1.38
C GLU A 42 -5.73 -5.08 -1.33
N ASN A 43 -4.72 -5.16 -0.46
CA ASN A 43 -3.72 -4.11 -0.30
C ASN A 43 -2.44 -4.35 -1.12
N SER A 44 -2.49 -5.24 -2.11
CA SER A 44 -1.36 -5.50 -3.01
C SER A 44 -1.00 -4.26 -3.83
N LEU A 45 0.27 -4.13 -4.21
CA LEU A 45 0.76 -2.96 -4.94
C LEU A 45 0.07 -2.79 -6.31
N GLN A 46 -0.29 -3.90 -6.95
CA GLN A 46 -0.97 -3.92 -8.24
C GLN A 46 -2.45 -3.52 -8.11
N ALA A 47 -3.14 -3.97 -7.07
CA ALA A 47 -4.56 -3.66 -6.85
C ALA A 47 -4.78 -2.20 -6.42
N THR A 48 -3.77 -1.58 -5.80
CA THR A 48 -3.91 -0.30 -5.12
C THR A 48 -3.26 0.87 -5.86
N ALA A 49 -3.03 0.76 -7.17
CA ALA A 49 -2.37 1.79 -7.96
C ALA A 49 -3.20 2.21 -9.17
N ARG A 50 -3.24 3.51 -9.42
CA ARG A 50 -3.71 4.09 -10.68
C ARG A 50 -2.65 5.02 -11.24
N THR A 51 -2.48 5.03 -12.56
CA THR A 51 -1.55 5.97 -13.21
C THR A 51 -2.27 7.29 -13.48
N VAL A 52 -1.74 8.37 -12.93
CA VAL A 52 -2.20 9.75 -13.14
C VAL A 52 -1.00 10.57 -13.59
N ASN A 53 -1.04 11.15 -14.79
CA ASN A 53 0.05 11.97 -15.35
C ASN A 53 1.42 11.27 -15.30
N GLY A 54 1.46 9.96 -15.59
CA GLY A 54 2.69 9.16 -15.56
C GLY A 54 3.21 8.81 -14.15
N LYS A 55 2.50 9.17 -13.08
CA LYS A 55 2.82 8.81 -11.69
C LYS A 55 1.84 7.78 -11.15
N GLN A 56 2.31 6.81 -10.36
CA GLN A 56 1.39 5.89 -9.66
C GLN A 56 0.83 6.61 -8.44
N VAL A 57 -0.50 6.70 -8.36
CA VAL A 57 -1.24 7.25 -7.23
C VAL A 57 -1.96 6.11 -6.53
N VAL A 58 -1.86 6.04 -5.20
CA VAL A 58 -2.54 5.00 -4.45
C VAL A 58 -4.06 5.22 -4.44
N THR A 59 -4.82 4.13 -4.48
CA THR A 59 -6.30 4.17 -4.46
C THR A 59 -6.90 3.93 -3.08
N ASN A 60 -6.11 3.46 -2.12
CA ASN A 60 -6.50 3.14 -0.75
C ASN A 60 -5.74 3.99 0.29
N PRO A 61 -5.82 5.33 0.23
CA PRO A 61 -4.99 6.20 1.07
C PRO A 61 -5.24 6.03 2.57
N ASP A 62 -6.43 5.59 2.98
CA ASP A 62 -6.80 5.36 4.38
C ASP A 62 -6.40 3.97 4.91
N ALA A 63 -5.88 3.09 4.06
CA ALA A 63 -5.44 1.76 4.50
C ALA A 63 -4.21 1.88 5.40
N VAL A 64 -4.22 1.21 6.56
CA VAL A 64 -3.09 1.20 7.51
C VAL A 64 -1.82 0.66 6.85
N THR A 65 -1.96 -0.27 5.90
CA THR A 65 -0.84 -0.89 5.16
C THR A 65 -0.59 -0.25 3.79
N VAL A 66 -1.05 0.99 3.57
CA VAL A 66 -0.78 1.71 2.31
C VAL A 66 0.73 1.90 2.10
N VAL A 67 1.19 1.71 0.88
CA VAL A 67 2.61 1.87 0.53
C VAL A 67 2.81 3.15 -0.27
N VAL A 68 3.55 4.09 0.32
CA VAL A 68 3.85 5.42 -0.24
C VAL A 68 5.37 5.57 -0.39
N ASN A 69 5.84 5.97 -1.58
CA ASN A 69 7.26 6.18 -1.87
C ASN A 69 7.45 7.10 -3.11
N LYS A 70 8.68 7.25 -3.62
CA LYS A 70 8.99 8.10 -4.78
C LYS A 70 8.23 7.72 -6.06
N GLN A 71 7.86 6.45 -6.21
CA GLN A 71 7.16 5.93 -7.39
C GLN A 71 5.64 5.90 -7.17
N ARG A 72 5.18 5.90 -5.90
CA ARG A 72 3.78 5.76 -5.49
C ARG A 72 3.38 6.89 -4.53
N SER A 73 2.62 7.86 -5.03
CA SER A 73 2.19 9.00 -4.23
C SER A 73 0.80 8.80 -3.63
N LEU A 74 0.52 9.54 -2.56
CA LEU A 74 -0.85 9.80 -2.12
C LEU A 74 -1.58 10.68 -3.14
N PRO A 75 -2.92 10.67 -3.16
CA PRO A 75 -3.70 11.66 -3.89
C PRO A 75 -3.32 13.08 -3.45
N GLU A 76 -3.31 14.02 -4.38
CA GLU A 76 -3.04 15.42 -4.07
C GLU A 76 -4.08 15.96 -3.08
N GLY A 77 -3.62 16.67 -2.05
CA GLY A 77 -4.49 17.21 -1.00
C GLY A 77 -5.07 16.19 -0.02
N TYR A 78 -4.69 14.90 -0.10
CA TYR A 78 -5.15 13.91 0.87
C TYR A 78 -4.71 14.30 2.29
N ALA A 79 -5.69 14.34 3.20
CA ALA A 79 -5.50 14.48 4.63
C ALA A 79 -6.35 13.40 5.32
N PRO A 80 -5.79 12.63 6.26
CA PRO A 80 -6.58 11.65 7.00
C PRO A 80 -7.71 12.33 7.79
N PRO A 81 -8.91 11.76 7.82
CA PRO A 81 -10.05 12.36 8.56
C PRO A 81 -9.95 12.16 10.08
N ASP A 82 -9.09 11.24 10.54
CA ASP A 82 -8.99 10.78 11.92
C ASP A 82 -7.72 11.28 12.63
N LEU A 83 -7.26 12.49 12.28
CA LEU A 83 -6.10 13.12 12.90
C LEU A 83 -6.39 13.55 14.34
N VAL A 84 -5.57 13.08 15.27
CA VAL A 84 -5.61 13.39 16.71
C VAL A 84 -4.21 13.69 17.24
N GLU A 85 -4.13 14.43 18.33
CA GLU A 85 -2.88 14.66 19.06
C GLU A 85 -2.70 13.51 20.09
N PRO A 86 -1.62 12.71 20.01
CA PRO A 86 -1.34 11.65 20.96
C PRO A 86 -0.89 12.23 22.32
N ASP A 87 -1.24 11.55 23.41
CA ASP A 87 -0.85 11.93 24.76
C ASP A 87 0.58 11.46 25.09
N VAL A 88 1.56 12.11 24.45
CA VAL A 88 2.99 11.83 24.63
C VAL A 88 3.81 13.13 24.71
N PRO A 89 4.97 13.13 25.40
CA PRO A 89 5.85 14.29 25.44
C PRO A 89 6.43 14.61 24.05
N PHE A 90 6.37 15.88 23.65
CA PHE A 90 6.99 16.42 22.45
C PHE A 90 8.26 17.22 22.76
N THR A 91 9.10 17.45 21.74
CA THR A 91 10.30 18.30 21.87
C THR A 91 10.00 19.81 21.78
N PHE A 92 8.74 20.20 21.64
CA PHE A 92 8.31 21.58 21.50
C PHE A 92 6.89 21.76 22.05
N ASP A 93 6.57 22.98 22.45
CA ASP A 93 5.26 23.35 22.97
C ASP A 93 4.34 23.94 21.89
N GLY A 94 3.05 23.98 22.19
CA GLY A 94 2.01 24.57 21.32
C GLY A 94 1.39 23.59 20.31
N HIS A 95 0.20 23.94 19.83
CA HIS A 95 -0.50 23.11 18.85
C HIS A 95 0.10 23.31 17.45
N HIS A 96 0.36 22.20 16.76
CA HIS A 96 0.90 22.20 15.40
C HIS A 96 0.48 20.92 14.66
N GLU A 97 0.25 20.98 13.35
CA GLU A 97 -0.06 19.81 12.51
C GLU A 97 0.91 18.62 12.72
N LYS A 98 2.19 18.90 13.00
CA LYS A 98 3.22 17.89 13.23
C LYS A 98 3.09 17.16 14.58
N ARG A 99 2.16 17.56 15.44
CA ARG A 99 1.80 16.79 16.64
C ARG A 99 0.73 15.76 16.35
N GLN A 100 0.07 15.84 15.19
CA GLN A 100 -1.06 14.97 14.89
C GLN A 100 -0.61 13.64 14.29
N LEU A 101 -1.37 12.59 14.57
CA LEU A 101 -1.31 11.27 13.96
C LEU A 101 -2.73 10.76 13.72
N ARG A 102 -2.87 9.76 12.85
CA ARG A 102 -4.15 9.02 12.78
C ARG A 102 -4.43 8.35 14.13
N LYS A 103 -5.70 8.30 14.53
CA LYS A 103 -6.13 7.77 15.84
C LYS A 103 -5.53 6.42 16.19
N GLU A 104 -5.50 5.48 15.24
CA GLU A 104 -4.91 4.15 15.45
C GLU A 104 -3.40 4.23 15.75
N ALA A 105 -2.68 5.08 15.01
CA ALA A 105 -1.25 5.29 15.19
C ALA A 105 -0.93 6.03 16.50
N ALA A 106 -1.76 7.01 16.88
CA ALA A 106 -1.66 7.72 18.16
C ALA A 106 -1.75 6.74 19.35
N ALA A 107 -2.78 5.89 19.37
CA ALA A 107 -2.96 4.88 20.42
C ALA A 107 -1.84 3.82 20.43
N ALA A 108 -1.23 3.52 19.28
CA ALA A 108 -0.05 2.66 19.22
C ALA A 108 1.21 3.35 19.77
N LEU A 109 1.38 4.64 19.49
CA LEU A 109 2.51 5.44 19.96
C LEU A 109 2.49 5.60 21.48
N GLU A 110 1.33 5.87 22.07
CA GLU A 110 1.15 5.97 23.53
C GLU A 110 1.55 4.66 24.23
N ARG A 111 1.16 3.51 23.67
CA ARG A 111 1.57 2.20 24.18
C ARG A 111 3.08 1.98 24.07
N LEU A 112 3.71 2.43 22.97
CA LEU A 112 5.16 2.38 22.81
C LEU A 112 5.87 3.22 23.87
N PHE A 113 5.38 4.43 24.14
CA PHE A 113 5.96 5.34 25.14
C PHE A 113 5.79 4.79 26.56
N ALA A 114 4.63 4.21 26.88
CA ALA A 114 4.40 3.55 28.16
C ALA A 114 5.38 2.38 28.38
N GLY A 115 5.58 1.54 27.35
CA GLY A 115 6.56 0.45 27.40
C GLY A 115 8.01 0.94 27.52
N ALA A 116 8.37 2.02 26.81
CA ALA A 116 9.69 2.63 26.90
C ALA A 116 9.96 3.20 28.31
N SER A 117 8.97 3.87 28.90
CA SER A 117 9.07 4.40 30.27
C SER A 117 9.29 3.30 31.30
N GLN A 118 8.59 2.16 31.18
CA GLN A 118 8.80 0.98 32.02
C GLN A 118 10.21 0.39 31.87
N ALA A 119 10.82 0.52 30.68
CA ALA A 119 12.19 0.12 30.41
C ALA A 119 13.25 1.18 30.82
N GLY A 120 12.84 2.31 31.42
CA GLY A 120 13.75 3.39 31.79
C GLY A 120 14.24 4.25 30.62
N LEU A 121 13.54 4.21 29.48
CA LEU A 121 13.86 5.00 28.28
C LEU A 121 12.93 6.22 28.18
N GLU A 122 13.50 7.41 28.03
CA GLU A 122 12.74 8.62 27.76
C GLU A 122 12.65 8.85 26.24
N LEU A 123 11.43 8.77 25.70
CA LEU A 123 11.14 9.10 24.31
C LEU A 123 10.49 10.47 24.21
N ARG A 124 10.77 11.21 23.13
CA ARG A 124 10.08 12.47 22.80
C ARG A 124 9.69 12.50 21.33
N ALA A 125 8.45 12.85 21.07
CA ALA A 125 7.93 13.00 19.71
C ALA A 125 8.41 14.31 19.06
N VAL A 126 8.77 14.26 17.78
CA VAL A 126 9.32 15.41 17.03
C VAL A 126 8.39 15.85 15.89
N SER A 127 7.90 14.90 15.09
CA SER A 127 7.05 15.19 13.93
C SER A 127 6.23 13.95 13.55
N GLY A 128 4.91 14.12 13.50
CA GLY A 128 3.93 13.19 12.95
C GLY A 128 3.47 13.65 11.57
N TYR A 129 2.21 14.08 11.47
CA TYR A 129 1.56 14.48 10.23
C TYR A 129 2.23 15.70 9.55
N ARG A 130 2.23 15.67 8.22
CA ARG A 130 2.69 16.75 7.35
C ARG A 130 1.77 16.84 6.14
N SER A 131 1.12 17.99 5.98
CA SER A 131 0.25 18.25 4.84
C SER A 131 0.99 18.24 3.50
N TYR A 132 0.24 18.00 2.43
CA TYR A 132 0.74 18.06 1.06
C TYR A 132 1.35 19.44 0.72
N GLU A 133 0.67 20.52 1.10
CA GLU A 133 1.14 21.90 0.91
C GLU A 133 2.48 22.15 1.61
N ARG A 134 2.60 21.70 2.87
CA ARG A 134 3.86 21.79 3.62
C ARG A 134 4.97 21.00 2.94
N GLN A 135 4.67 19.82 2.40
CA GLN A 135 5.64 19.00 1.67
C GLN A 135 6.12 19.70 0.38
N GLN A 136 5.22 20.34 -0.36
CA GLN A 136 5.60 21.14 -1.55
C GLN A 136 6.51 22.31 -1.17
N ALA A 137 6.18 23.06 -0.11
CA ALA A 137 7.00 24.16 0.36
C ALA A 137 8.40 23.70 0.79
N VAL A 138 8.49 22.59 1.53
CA VAL A 138 9.76 22.00 1.95
C VAL A 138 10.58 21.52 0.75
N TYR A 139 9.96 20.85 -0.21
CA TYR A 139 10.63 20.40 -1.43
C TYR A 139 11.17 21.60 -2.23
N GLY A 140 10.34 22.62 -2.48
CA GLY A 140 10.75 23.83 -3.19
C GLY A 140 11.91 24.55 -2.49
N GLN A 141 11.91 24.59 -1.15
CA GLN A 141 13.03 25.15 -0.39
C GLN A 141 14.31 24.33 -0.56
N HIS A 142 14.22 23.00 -0.55
CA HIS A 142 15.38 22.14 -0.78
C HIS A 142 15.96 22.33 -2.17
N VAL A 143 15.12 22.37 -3.21
CA VAL A 143 15.57 22.60 -4.60
C VAL A 143 16.31 23.94 -4.72
N ARG A 144 15.80 25.01 -4.09
CA ARG A 144 16.43 26.34 -4.13
C ARG A 144 17.77 26.41 -3.39
N THR A 145 17.89 25.71 -2.27
CA THR A 145 19.04 25.84 -1.35
C THR A 145 20.12 24.80 -1.55
N LYS A 146 19.76 23.61 -2.06
CA LYS A 146 20.65 22.45 -2.18
C LYS A 146 20.72 21.87 -3.59
N GLY A 147 19.97 22.40 -4.54
CA GLY A 147 19.88 21.86 -5.90
C GLY A 147 18.98 20.62 -5.99
N VAL A 148 18.96 20.01 -7.18
CA VAL A 148 18.22 18.78 -7.49
C VAL A 148 19.11 17.54 -7.45
#